data_AF-A0AA38H6H8-F1
#
_entry.id   AF-A0AA38H6H8-F1
#
_cell.length_a   1.000
_cell.length_b   1.000
_cell.length_c   1.000
_cell.angle_alpha   90.00
_cell.angle_beta   90.00
_cell.angle_gamma   90.00
#
_symmetry.space_group_name_H-M   'P 1'
#
loop_
_entity.id
_entity.type
_entity.pdbx_description
1 polymer ?
#
loop_
_entity_poly.entity_id
_entity_poly.type
_entity_poly.pdbx_seq_one_letter_code
_entity_poly.pdbx_strand_id
1 'polypeptide(L)'
;MSTNFSGGLSGRRRADLVEIAEALGLDTSVTVVELKDSIQKHLDDNEADLSTQPRFKGLYGRRRTSRNDESDTDTVSGEGKAEAKSVARTARKSMSRAVDRVQATFDAAGIPLPDTPLAHKVAGVANKAAESATEVAAQTVDLANNAVVAATNASQALVPTKQTQRQLRQYWNKTSNVVMKYANEGQKRVDVGVTPVREFLSSPQNLIVAFLSIELAHLLLTSSQSYNHTLFFPPAGGSTGSLDSLVGGLFSWAPKVQFTIRVPEWANWSSTSQVWGALSWWIMGTVVPALAGSSLIQMTHPAKHKGVTTRHQAAQHKQTFDPLVFALLRFFLLLWPLTTAAPTAMVDALEMTGNLQGRALAAGLMAGLVAGQQFSNSS
;
A
#
# COMPACT_ATOMS: atom_id res chain seq x y z
N MET A 1 -5.81 -52.84 15.48
CA MET A 1 -5.88 -51.67 16.37
C MET A 1 -6.44 -50.51 15.56
N SER A 2 -7.60 -49.97 15.94
CA SER A 2 -8.21 -48.83 15.23
C SER A 2 -7.51 -47.53 15.64
N THR A 3 -6.70 -46.97 14.74
CA THR A 3 -6.03 -45.67 14.94
C THR A 3 -7.03 -44.55 14.71
N ASN A 4 -7.28 -43.73 15.74
CA ASN A 4 -8.13 -42.53 15.64
C ASN A 4 -7.28 -41.35 15.19
N PHE A 5 -7.71 -40.66 14.14
CA PHE A 5 -6.98 -39.52 13.59
C PHE A 5 -7.53 -38.19 14.15
N SER A 6 -6.65 -37.32 14.64
CA SER A 6 -7.03 -36.01 15.20
C SER A 6 -6.08 -34.87 14.80
N GLY A 7 -6.59 -33.64 14.74
CA GLY A 7 -5.79 -32.46 14.40
C GLY A 7 -5.68 -32.18 12.90
N GLY A 8 -5.12 -31.00 12.56
CA GLY A 8 -5.07 -30.52 11.17
C GLY A 8 -4.01 -31.21 10.31
N LEU A 9 -4.29 -31.38 9.01
CA LEU A 9 -3.41 -32.02 8.03
C LEU A 9 -2.10 -31.25 7.79
N SER A 10 -2.08 -29.93 8.05
CA SER A 10 -0.92 -29.08 7.74
C SER A 10 0.35 -29.45 8.52
N GLY A 11 0.21 -29.91 9.77
CA GLY A 11 1.33 -30.27 10.66
C GLY A 11 1.64 -31.78 10.74
N ARG A 12 0.91 -32.62 10.02
CA ARG A 12 1.08 -34.08 10.04
C ARG A 12 2.32 -34.52 9.23
N ARG A 13 3.02 -35.55 9.73
CA ARG A 13 4.17 -36.15 9.03
C ARG A 13 3.70 -36.96 7.82
N ARG A 14 4.59 -37.21 6.84
CA ARG A 14 4.25 -38.00 5.64
C ARG A 14 3.70 -39.40 5.99
N ALA A 15 4.25 -40.07 7.00
CA ALA A 15 3.78 -41.38 7.44
C ALA A 15 2.30 -41.34 7.87
N ASP A 16 1.92 -40.36 8.70
CA ASP A 16 0.53 -40.19 9.14
C ASP A 16 -0.41 -39.86 7.97
N LEU A 17 0.05 -39.04 7.01
CA LEU A 17 -0.75 -38.71 5.82
C LEU A 17 -0.98 -39.95 4.94
N VAL A 18 0.02 -40.82 4.81
CA VAL A 18 -0.09 -42.10 4.10
C VAL A 18 -1.09 -43.03 4.82
N GLU A 19 -1.04 -43.12 6.15
CA GLU A 19 -1.98 -43.92 6.93
C GLU A 19 -3.43 -43.40 6.81
N ILE A 20 -3.62 -42.08 6.79
CA ILE A 20 -4.93 -41.46 6.56
C ILE A 20 -5.41 -41.73 5.12
N ALA A 21 -4.54 -41.58 4.12
CA ALA A 21 -4.87 -41.86 2.72
C ALA A 21 -5.25 -43.33 2.51
N GLU A 22 -4.50 -44.27 3.10
CA GLU A 22 -4.79 -45.70 3.06
C GLU A 22 -6.13 -46.02 3.76
N ALA A 23 -6.41 -45.39 4.91
CA ALA A 23 -7.68 -45.54 5.59
C ALA A 23 -8.88 -44.98 4.80
N LEU A 24 -8.65 -43.99 3.92
CA LEU A 24 -9.66 -43.42 3.03
C LEU A 24 -9.71 -44.12 1.65
N GLY A 25 -8.80 -45.05 1.36
CA GLY A 25 -8.72 -45.72 0.06
C GLY A 25 -8.17 -44.83 -1.08
N LEU A 26 -7.39 -43.81 -0.76
CA LEU A 26 -6.74 -42.91 -1.72
C LEU A 26 -5.35 -43.43 -2.12
N ASP A 27 -4.84 -43.01 -3.27
CA ASP A 27 -3.49 -43.36 -3.71
C ASP A 27 -2.42 -42.73 -2.80
N THR A 28 -1.44 -43.55 -2.38
CA THR A 28 -0.34 -43.16 -1.49
C THR A 28 0.97 -42.84 -2.22
N SER A 29 1.01 -43.09 -3.54
CA SER A 29 2.21 -42.93 -4.37
C SER A 29 2.60 -41.46 -4.63
N VAL A 30 1.72 -40.53 -4.28
CA VAL A 30 1.78 -39.12 -4.67
C VAL A 30 2.68 -38.26 -3.75
N THR A 31 2.98 -37.02 -4.20
CA THR A 31 3.74 -36.06 -3.40
C THR A 31 2.98 -35.63 -2.14
N VAL A 32 3.68 -35.15 -1.11
CA VAL A 32 3.05 -34.77 0.18
C VAL A 32 2.00 -33.66 0.02
N VAL A 33 2.20 -32.77 -0.95
CA VAL A 33 1.26 -31.66 -1.23
C VAL A 33 -0.02 -32.23 -1.84
N GLU A 34 0.12 -33.06 -2.89
CA GLU A 34 -1.01 -33.72 -3.55
C GLU A 34 -1.77 -34.65 -2.60
N LEU A 35 -1.06 -35.32 -1.67
CA LEU A 35 -1.69 -36.15 -0.64
C LEU A 35 -2.58 -35.32 0.28
N LYS A 36 -2.11 -34.15 0.72
CA LYS A 36 -2.88 -33.25 1.59
C LYS A 36 -4.12 -32.74 0.87
N ASP A 37 -3.97 -32.33 -0.39
CA ASP A 37 -5.07 -31.80 -1.18
C ASP A 37 -6.10 -32.89 -1.50
N SER A 38 -5.65 -34.11 -1.82
CA SER A 38 -6.53 -35.26 -2.08
C SER A 38 -7.30 -35.69 -0.83
N ILE A 39 -6.62 -35.79 0.33
CA ILE A 39 -7.27 -36.11 1.61
C ILE A 39 -8.29 -35.02 1.97
N GLN A 40 -7.90 -33.73 1.87
CA GLN A 40 -8.79 -32.62 2.21
C GLN A 40 -10.03 -32.63 1.31
N LYS A 41 -9.85 -32.78 -0.01
CA LYS A 41 -10.94 -32.87 -0.97
C LYS A 41 -11.89 -34.04 -0.66
N HIS A 42 -11.35 -35.21 -0.36
CA HIS A 42 -12.17 -36.39 -0.04
C HIS A 42 -12.94 -36.23 1.29
N LEU A 43 -12.35 -35.55 2.28
CA LEU A 43 -13.03 -35.20 3.53
C LEU A 43 -14.15 -34.19 3.30
N ASP A 44 -13.93 -33.19 2.46
CA ASP A 44 -14.94 -32.17 2.13
C ASP A 44 -16.10 -32.76 1.30
N ASP A 45 -15.80 -33.65 0.35
CA ASP A 45 -16.81 -34.30 -0.52
C ASP A 45 -17.69 -35.31 0.25
N ASN A 46 -17.16 -35.94 1.31
CA ASN A 46 -17.83 -36.99 2.08
C ASN A 46 -18.07 -36.60 3.56
N GLU A 47 -18.24 -35.30 3.83
CA GLU A 47 -18.35 -34.77 5.20
C GLU A 47 -19.50 -35.43 5.99
N ALA A 48 -20.65 -35.68 5.35
CA ALA A 48 -21.83 -36.25 6.01
C ALA A 48 -21.57 -37.65 6.59
N ASP A 49 -20.86 -38.51 5.85
CA ASP A 49 -20.62 -39.90 6.24
C ASP A 49 -19.38 -40.01 7.14
N LEU A 50 -18.31 -39.30 6.80
CA LEU A 50 -17.02 -39.40 7.50
C LEU A 50 -17.01 -38.66 8.84
N SER A 51 -17.84 -37.63 9.03
CA SER A 51 -17.96 -36.93 10.33
C SER A 51 -18.59 -37.81 11.41
N THR A 52 -19.46 -38.75 11.01
CA THR A 52 -20.12 -39.70 11.91
C THR A 52 -19.16 -40.81 12.36
N GLN A 53 -18.13 -41.11 11.56
CA GLN A 53 -17.17 -42.15 11.88
C GLN A 53 -16.19 -41.70 12.98
N PRO A 54 -16.06 -42.44 14.10
CA PRO A 54 -15.20 -42.05 15.22
C PRO A 54 -13.73 -41.97 14.84
N ARG A 55 -13.32 -42.66 13.77
CA ARG A 55 -11.94 -42.68 13.28
C ARG A 55 -11.49 -41.37 12.64
N PHE A 56 -12.40 -40.66 11.95
CA PHE A 56 -12.12 -39.43 11.20
C PHE A 56 -12.69 -38.16 11.84
N LYS A 57 -13.59 -38.30 12.83
CA LYS A 57 -14.21 -37.19 13.56
C LYS A 57 -13.21 -36.15 14.08
N GLY A 58 -12.02 -36.57 14.50
CA GLY A 58 -10.97 -35.68 15.02
C GLY A 58 -10.30 -34.79 13.96
N LEU A 59 -10.48 -35.06 12.67
CA LEU A 59 -9.93 -34.26 11.56
C LEU A 59 -10.81 -33.03 11.28
N TYR A 60 -12.12 -33.10 11.51
CA TYR A 60 -13.06 -31.99 11.31
C TYR A 60 -13.05 -30.95 12.45
N GLY A 61 -12.54 -31.33 13.64
CA GLY A 61 -12.75 -30.59 14.89
C GLY A 61 -11.97 -29.28 15.08
N ARG A 62 -11.24 -28.77 14.09
CA ARG A 62 -10.39 -27.58 14.29
C ARG A 62 -10.49 -26.53 13.19
N ARG A 63 -11.67 -26.38 12.58
CA ARG A 63 -12.02 -25.12 11.91
C ARG A 63 -12.20 -24.08 13.01
N ARG A 64 -11.11 -23.38 13.34
CA ARG A 64 -11.00 -22.39 14.41
C ARG A 64 -12.24 -21.49 14.42
N THR A 65 -13.17 -21.77 15.34
CA THR A 65 -14.01 -20.74 15.92
C THR A 65 -13.06 -19.87 16.73
N SER A 66 -12.38 -18.95 16.05
CA SER A 66 -11.64 -17.84 16.66
C SER A 66 -12.67 -16.86 17.21
N ARG A 67 -13.47 -17.31 18.18
CA ARG A 67 -14.16 -16.44 19.12
C ARG A 67 -13.16 -16.22 20.25
N ASN A 68 -12.67 -14.99 20.36
CA ASN A 68 -12.31 -14.45 21.67
C ASN A 68 -13.57 -14.53 22.54
N ASP A 69 -13.74 -15.62 23.27
CA ASP A 69 -14.58 -15.65 24.46
C ASP A 69 -13.64 -15.34 25.63
N GLU A 70 -13.65 -14.07 26.02
CA GLU A 70 -13.26 -13.66 27.36
C GLU A 70 -14.29 -14.21 28.34
N SER A 71 -13.77 -14.97 29.30
CA SER A 71 -14.47 -15.50 30.45
C SER A 71 -14.97 -14.40 31.39
N ASP A 72 -16.09 -14.72 32.06
CA ASP A 72 -16.60 -14.18 33.32
C ASP A 72 -17.37 -12.85 33.29
N THR A 73 -18.71 -12.93 33.32
CA THR A 73 -19.48 -12.81 34.57
C THR A 73 -20.99 -12.89 34.32
N ASP A 74 -21.68 -13.62 35.20
CA ASP A 74 -23.14 -13.66 35.34
C ASP A 74 -23.72 -12.27 35.63
N THR A 75 -24.65 -11.76 34.79
CA THR A 75 -25.79 -10.96 35.28
C THR A 75 -26.94 -10.83 34.27
N VAL A 76 -28.09 -11.34 34.69
CA VAL A 76 -29.50 -11.00 34.44
C VAL A 76 -29.84 -9.83 33.47
N SER A 77 -30.69 -10.17 32.50
CA SER A 77 -31.81 -9.44 31.87
C SER A 77 -31.84 -7.89 31.80
N GLY A 78 -32.04 -7.36 30.59
CA GLY A 78 -32.56 -5.99 30.39
C GLY A 78 -32.60 -5.52 28.94
N GLU A 79 -33.77 -5.04 28.50
CA GLU A 79 -34.14 -4.62 27.14
C GLU A 79 -33.36 -3.41 26.57
N GLY A 80 -33.10 -3.46 25.25
CA GLY A 80 -33.66 -2.50 24.29
C GLY A 80 -33.15 -1.04 24.22
N LYS A 81 -32.57 -0.71 23.05
CA LYS A 81 -32.45 0.63 22.41
C LYS A 81 -31.44 1.63 23.01
N ALA A 82 -30.26 1.71 22.40
CA ALA A 82 -29.62 2.99 21.99
C ALA A 82 -28.25 2.76 21.32
N GLU A 83 -28.21 2.23 20.09
CA GLU A 83 -26.94 2.00 19.39
C GLU A 83 -26.99 2.47 17.94
N ALA A 84 -26.89 3.79 17.75
CA ALA A 84 -26.66 4.40 16.42
C ALA A 84 -26.01 5.80 16.45
N LYS A 85 -25.56 6.30 17.62
CA LYS A 85 -24.98 7.65 17.76
C LYS A 85 -23.52 7.70 18.25
N SER A 86 -22.89 6.57 18.59
CA SER A 86 -21.51 6.57 19.12
C SER A 86 -20.42 6.47 18.06
N VAL A 87 -20.69 5.91 16.87
CA VAL A 87 -19.65 5.64 15.86
C VAL A 87 -19.17 6.92 15.13
N ALA A 88 -20.06 7.92 14.94
CA ALA A 88 -19.69 9.17 14.26
C ALA A 88 -18.89 10.16 15.14
N ARG A 89 -18.96 10.04 16.48
CA ARG A 89 -18.19 10.89 17.40
C ARG A 89 -16.78 10.36 17.66
N THR A 90 -16.54 9.06 17.49
CA THR A 90 -15.23 8.44 17.74
C THR A 90 -14.26 8.64 16.57
N ALA A 91 -14.75 8.67 15.32
CA ALA A 91 -13.92 8.91 14.14
C ALA A 91 -13.36 10.35 14.05
N ARG A 92 -14.07 11.37 14.59
CA ARG A 92 -13.58 12.76 14.60
C ARG A 92 -12.49 13.00 15.66
N LYS A 93 -12.43 12.19 16.72
CA LYS A 93 -11.42 12.30 17.79
C LYS A 93 -10.10 11.59 17.46
N SER A 94 -10.07 10.65 16.52
CA SER A 94 -8.83 9.94 16.16
C SER A 94 -7.97 10.72 15.16
N MET A 95 -8.57 11.51 14.27
CA MET A 95 -7.81 12.33 13.31
C MET A 95 -7.20 13.58 13.95
N SER A 96 -7.86 14.21 14.94
CA SER A 96 -7.26 15.34 15.67
C SER A 96 -6.00 14.91 16.41
N ARG A 97 -5.99 13.70 16.98
CA ARG A 97 -4.81 13.13 17.67
C ARG A 97 -3.65 12.79 16.75
N ALA A 98 -3.90 12.54 15.47
CA ALA A 98 -2.83 12.30 14.49
C ALA A 98 -2.16 13.63 14.10
N VAL A 99 -2.95 14.70 13.92
CA VAL A 99 -2.44 16.05 13.63
C VAL A 99 -1.71 16.62 14.85
N ASP A 100 -2.26 16.45 16.06
CA ASP A 100 -1.61 16.89 17.31
C ASP A 100 -0.28 16.16 17.55
N ARG A 101 -0.15 14.88 17.13
CA ARG A 101 1.11 14.13 17.24
C ARG A 101 2.16 14.60 16.24
N VAL A 102 1.76 14.98 15.03
CA VAL A 102 2.68 15.55 14.04
C VAL A 102 3.15 16.93 14.49
N GLN A 103 2.25 17.77 15.01
CA GLN A 103 2.60 19.07 15.58
C GLN A 103 3.54 18.92 16.80
N ALA A 104 3.24 17.99 17.71
CA ALA A 104 4.08 17.72 18.86
C ALA A 104 5.47 17.17 18.48
N THR A 105 5.61 16.43 17.38
CA THR A 105 6.94 16.01 16.88
C THR A 105 7.75 17.14 16.26
N PHE A 106 7.09 18.17 15.71
CA PHE A 106 7.76 19.37 15.22
C PHE A 106 8.21 20.27 16.37
N ASP A 107 7.37 20.45 17.39
CA ASP A 107 7.71 21.26 18.57
C ASP A 107 8.74 20.57 19.48
N ALA A 108 8.70 19.24 19.61
CA ALA A 108 9.66 18.46 20.40
C ALA A 108 11.05 18.34 19.75
N ALA A 109 11.17 18.65 18.45
CA ALA A 109 12.45 18.56 17.77
C ALA A 109 13.38 19.73 18.11
N GLY A 110 12.90 20.88 18.59
CA GLY A 110 13.75 21.96 19.15
C GLY A 110 14.97 22.37 18.30
N ILE A 111 14.93 22.16 16.98
CA ILE A 111 16.02 22.50 16.06
C ILE A 111 15.75 23.92 15.56
N PRO A 112 16.57 24.93 15.93
CA PRO A 112 16.48 26.24 15.30
C PRO A 112 16.85 26.07 13.82
N LEU A 113 15.87 26.27 12.93
CA LEU A 113 16.13 26.29 11.50
C LEU A 113 16.89 27.57 11.13
N PRO A 114 17.94 27.50 10.30
CA PRO A 114 18.55 28.69 9.73
C PRO A 114 17.60 29.31 8.69
N ASP A 115 17.39 30.63 8.79
CA ASP A 115 16.60 31.45 7.87
C ASP A 115 17.18 31.37 6.46
N THR A 116 16.71 30.40 5.67
CA THR A 116 17.06 30.27 4.26
C THR A 116 15.82 30.49 3.38
N PRO A 117 15.92 31.28 2.30
CA PRO A 117 14.77 31.72 1.48
C PRO A 117 14.05 30.58 0.73
N LEU A 118 14.51 29.34 0.84
CA LEU A 118 13.91 28.13 0.25
C LEU A 118 12.86 27.47 1.16
N ALA A 119 12.93 27.65 2.48
CA ALA A 119 11.95 27.10 3.42
C ALA A 119 10.53 27.66 3.20
N HIS A 120 10.44 28.93 2.81
CA HIS A 120 9.16 29.59 2.50
C HIS A 120 8.44 29.01 1.28
N LYS A 121 9.17 28.48 0.28
CA LYS A 121 8.56 27.90 -0.93
C LYS A 121 8.05 26.48 -0.69
N VAL A 122 8.76 25.67 0.09
CA VAL A 122 8.35 24.30 0.41
C VAL A 122 7.19 24.30 1.41
N ALA A 123 7.23 25.17 2.42
CA ALA A 123 6.09 25.41 3.30
C ALA A 123 4.88 25.95 2.52
N GLY A 124 5.10 26.82 1.53
CA GLY A 124 4.04 27.33 0.66
C GLY A 124 3.37 26.25 -0.21
N VAL A 125 4.10 25.24 -0.67
CA VAL A 125 3.53 24.14 -1.47
C VAL A 125 2.79 23.14 -0.58
N ALA A 126 3.33 22.82 0.61
CA ALA A 126 2.63 21.98 1.58
C ALA A 126 1.33 22.64 2.10
N ASN A 127 1.37 23.95 2.36
CA ASN A 127 0.18 24.72 2.76
C ASN A 127 -0.84 24.84 1.64
N LYS A 128 -0.43 25.00 0.37
CA LYS A 128 -1.37 25.00 -0.77
C LYS A 128 -2.01 23.63 -1.02
N ALA A 129 -1.27 22.54 -0.82
CA ALA A 129 -1.83 21.19 -0.91
C ALA A 129 -2.82 20.92 0.23
N ALA A 130 -2.49 21.34 1.46
CA ALA A 130 -3.40 21.28 2.60
C ALA A 130 -4.64 22.17 2.39
N GLU A 131 -4.47 23.40 1.90
CA GLU A 131 -5.56 24.32 1.55
C GLU A 131 -6.49 23.72 0.50
N SER A 132 -5.95 23.15 -0.59
CA SER A 132 -6.77 22.51 -1.63
C SER A 132 -7.56 21.29 -1.12
N ALA A 133 -6.98 20.50 -0.22
CA ALA A 133 -7.68 19.38 0.41
C ALA A 133 -8.75 19.85 1.41
N THR A 134 -8.47 20.93 2.17
CA THR A 134 -9.47 21.55 3.05
C THR A 134 -10.57 22.28 2.28
N GLU A 135 -10.28 22.82 1.11
CA GLU A 135 -11.24 23.51 0.24
C GLU A 135 -12.20 22.50 -0.42
N VAL A 136 -11.70 21.34 -0.87
CA VAL A 136 -12.54 20.22 -1.35
C VAL A 136 -13.37 19.63 -0.19
N ALA A 137 -12.80 19.54 1.02
CA ALA A 137 -13.54 19.12 2.21
C ALA A 137 -14.60 20.16 2.63
N ALA A 138 -14.32 21.45 2.51
CA ALA A 138 -15.26 22.53 2.80
C ALA A 138 -16.39 22.58 1.77
N GLN A 139 -16.09 22.46 0.48
CA GLN A 139 -17.08 22.40 -0.60
C GLN A 139 -18.01 21.18 -0.46
N THR A 140 -17.49 20.03 -0.04
CA THR A 140 -18.33 18.83 0.21
C THR A 140 -19.20 18.96 1.45
N VAL A 141 -18.71 19.65 2.50
CA VAL A 141 -19.50 19.98 3.70
C VAL A 141 -20.57 21.04 3.40
N ASP A 142 -20.28 22.04 2.57
CA ASP A 142 -21.26 23.05 2.15
C ASP A 142 -22.32 22.49 1.22
N LEU A 143 -21.95 21.57 0.31
CA LEU A 143 -22.93 20.84 -0.51
C LEU A 143 -23.85 19.97 0.37
N ALA A 144 -23.29 19.32 1.39
CA ALA A 144 -24.07 18.53 2.35
C ALA A 144 -24.97 19.42 3.22
N ASN A 145 -24.48 20.57 3.70
CA ASN A 145 -25.26 21.53 4.47
C ASN A 145 -26.38 22.15 3.64
N ASN A 146 -26.12 22.48 2.36
CA ASN A 146 -27.13 23.01 1.44
C ASN A 146 -28.19 21.96 1.11
N ALA A 147 -27.81 20.70 0.93
CA ALA A 147 -28.76 19.60 0.75
C ALA A 147 -29.61 19.36 2.02
N VAL A 148 -29.02 19.48 3.20
CA VAL A 148 -29.73 19.39 4.49
C VAL A 148 -30.68 20.58 4.67
N VAL A 149 -30.26 21.82 4.38
CA VAL A 149 -31.11 23.01 4.47
C VAL A 149 -32.25 22.97 3.46
N ALA A 150 -32.00 22.53 2.22
CA ALA A 150 -33.05 22.31 1.23
C ALA A 150 -34.06 21.25 1.68
N ALA A 151 -33.59 20.16 2.30
CA ALA A 151 -34.46 19.14 2.88
C ALA A 151 -35.23 19.65 4.12
N THR A 152 -34.63 20.54 4.91
CA THR A 152 -35.24 21.12 6.11
C THR A 152 -36.33 22.13 5.73
N ASN A 153 -36.10 22.95 4.72
CA ASN A 153 -37.08 23.91 4.18
C ASN A 153 -38.24 23.19 3.48
N ALA A 154 -37.97 22.10 2.76
CA ALA A 154 -39.02 21.25 2.20
C ALA A 154 -39.84 20.52 3.28
N SER A 155 -39.25 20.24 4.45
CA SER A 155 -39.92 19.57 5.57
C SER A 155 -40.83 20.48 6.41
N GLN A 156 -40.63 21.81 6.35
CA GLN A 156 -41.46 22.78 7.09
C GLN A 156 -42.77 23.14 6.36
N ALA A 157 -42.84 22.95 5.04
CA ALA A 157 -44.04 23.25 4.24
C ALA A 157 -45.05 22.09 4.16
N LEU A 158 -44.67 20.89 4.60
CA LEU A 158 -45.50 19.70 4.54
C LEU A 158 -45.47 19.02 5.91
N VAL A 159 -46.51 19.22 6.73
CA VAL A 159 -46.76 18.34 7.88
C VAL A 159 -47.00 16.95 7.31
N PRO A 160 -46.05 16.01 7.45
CA PRO A 160 -46.19 14.72 6.80
C PRO A 160 -47.27 13.96 7.58
N THR A 161 -48.34 13.59 6.89
CA THR A 161 -49.27 12.57 7.38
C THR A 161 -48.47 11.35 7.86
N LYS A 162 -48.87 10.70 8.96
CA LYS A 162 -48.13 9.56 9.54
C LYS A 162 -47.79 8.45 8.53
N GLN A 163 -48.53 8.40 7.42
CA GLN A 163 -48.35 7.50 6.30
C GLN A 163 -47.17 7.88 5.39
N THR A 164 -46.97 9.17 5.07
CA THR A 164 -45.80 9.63 4.29
C THR A 164 -44.50 9.50 5.09
N GLN A 165 -44.54 9.71 6.41
CA GLN A 165 -43.37 9.49 7.27
C GLN A 165 -42.92 8.01 7.29
N ARG A 166 -43.86 7.06 7.23
CA ARG A 166 -43.54 5.63 7.12
C ARG A 166 -42.93 5.28 5.77
N GLN A 167 -43.45 5.84 4.67
CA GLN A 167 -42.89 5.63 3.32
C GLN A 167 -41.49 6.26 3.18
N LEU A 168 -41.27 7.46 3.72
CA LEU A 168 -39.96 8.10 3.76
C LEU A 168 -38.94 7.30 4.56
N ARG A 169 -39.31 6.72 5.71
CA ARG A 169 -38.43 5.82 6.45
C ARG A 169 -38.09 4.56 5.68
N GLN A 170 -39.04 3.99 4.94
CA GLN A 170 -38.78 2.81 4.11
C GLN A 170 -37.86 3.14 2.93
N TYR A 171 -38.07 4.28 2.26
CA TYR A 171 -37.18 4.76 1.20
C TYR A 171 -35.79 5.08 1.74
N TRP A 172 -35.71 5.76 2.89
CA TRP A 172 -34.44 6.09 3.55
C TRP A 172 -33.65 4.85 3.95
N ASN A 173 -34.31 3.85 4.51
CA ASN A 173 -33.64 2.59 4.87
C ASN A 173 -33.19 1.81 3.61
N LYS A 174 -33.94 1.88 2.51
CA LYS A 174 -33.53 1.28 1.23
C LYS A 174 -32.33 2.00 0.62
N THR A 175 -32.33 3.33 0.59
CA THR A 175 -31.21 4.13 0.05
C THR A 175 -29.98 4.05 0.95
N SER A 176 -30.12 4.08 2.28
CA SER A 176 -28.98 3.93 3.21
C SER A 176 -28.31 2.58 3.07
N ASN A 177 -29.07 1.51 2.83
CA ASN A 177 -28.51 0.18 2.62
C ASN A 177 -27.72 0.09 1.29
N VAL A 178 -28.13 0.81 0.25
CA VAL A 178 -27.38 0.88 -1.02
C VAL A 178 -26.10 1.68 -0.85
N VAL A 179 -26.16 2.83 -0.16
CA VAL A 179 -24.97 3.65 0.13
C VAL A 179 -23.97 2.90 1.01
N MET A 180 -24.43 2.22 2.07
CA MET A 180 -23.57 1.39 2.91
C MET A 180 -22.96 0.21 2.14
N LYS A 181 -23.69 -0.39 1.20
CA LYS A 181 -23.14 -1.43 0.31
C LYS A 181 -22.05 -0.86 -0.60
N TYR A 182 -22.28 0.27 -1.25
CA TYR A 182 -21.28 0.92 -2.12
C TYR A 182 -20.04 1.36 -1.33
N ALA A 183 -20.20 1.89 -0.12
CA ALA A 183 -19.10 2.28 0.74
C ALA A 183 -18.27 1.06 1.19
N ASN A 184 -18.94 -0.03 1.62
CA ASN A 184 -18.27 -1.25 2.03
C ASN A 184 -17.59 -1.97 0.84
N GLU A 185 -18.18 -1.90 -0.34
CA GLU A 185 -17.61 -2.50 -1.55
C GLU A 185 -16.44 -1.68 -2.09
N GLY A 186 -16.50 -0.35 -1.95
CA GLY A 186 -15.35 0.54 -2.15
C GLY A 186 -14.21 0.23 -1.19
N GLN A 187 -14.50 0.08 0.11
CA GLN A 187 -13.50 -0.33 1.10
C GLN A 187 -12.89 -1.69 0.77
N LYS A 188 -13.70 -2.70 0.42
CA LYS A 188 -13.18 -4.02 0.04
C LYS A 188 -12.24 -3.94 -1.17
N ARG A 189 -12.56 -3.12 -2.19
CA ARG A 189 -11.68 -2.94 -3.36
C ARG A 189 -10.38 -2.24 -2.99
N VAL A 190 -10.45 -1.23 -2.12
CA VAL A 190 -9.27 -0.56 -1.60
C VAL A 190 -8.44 -1.53 -0.76
N ASP A 191 -9.04 -2.31 0.12
CA ASP A 191 -8.34 -3.29 0.96
C ASP A 191 -7.66 -4.38 0.11
N VAL A 192 -8.31 -4.85 -0.95
CA VAL A 192 -7.72 -5.82 -1.89
C VAL A 192 -6.51 -5.23 -2.62
N GLY A 193 -6.52 -3.92 -2.93
CA GLY A 193 -5.37 -3.25 -3.54
C GLY A 193 -4.28 -2.85 -2.56
N VAL A 194 -4.66 -2.41 -1.35
CA VAL A 194 -3.74 -1.87 -0.34
C VAL A 194 -3.05 -2.99 0.43
N THR A 195 -3.72 -4.11 0.71
CA THR A 195 -3.12 -5.24 1.42
C THR A 195 -1.84 -5.76 0.75
N PRO A 196 -1.82 -6.09 -0.56
CA PRO A 196 -0.60 -6.57 -1.20
C PRO A 196 0.49 -5.49 -1.27
N VAL A 197 0.13 -4.21 -1.44
CA VAL A 197 1.10 -3.10 -1.43
C VAL A 197 1.70 -2.94 -0.04
N ARG A 198 0.87 -3.00 1.01
CA ARG A 198 1.31 -2.94 2.41
C ARG A 198 2.17 -4.14 2.76
N GLU A 199 1.77 -5.34 2.37
CA GLU A 199 2.53 -6.57 2.60
C GLU A 199 3.87 -6.51 1.86
N PHE A 200 3.87 -6.05 0.61
CA PHE A 200 5.09 -5.82 -0.15
C PHE A 200 6.01 -4.81 0.56
N LEU A 201 5.49 -3.63 0.93
CA LEU A 201 6.25 -2.58 1.63
C LEU A 201 6.60 -2.96 3.08
N SER A 202 5.98 -3.99 3.64
CA SER A 202 6.31 -4.50 4.98
C SER A 202 7.58 -5.36 4.99
N SER A 203 8.24 -5.57 3.86
CA SER A 203 9.58 -6.15 3.83
C SER A 203 10.61 -5.05 3.59
N PRO A 204 11.66 -4.92 4.42
CA PRO A 204 12.68 -3.88 4.25
C PRO A 204 13.43 -4.04 2.91
N GLN A 205 13.55 -5.27 2.40
CA GLN A 205 14.15 -5.54 1.10
C GLN A 205 13.28 -5.01 -0.04
N ASN A 206 11.97 -5.25 0.02
CA ASN A 206 11.02 -4.76 -0.97
C ASN A 206 10.91 -3.23 -0.93
N LEU A 207 11.03 -2.62 0.25
CA LEU A 207 11.14 -1.16 0.39
C LEU A 207 12.33 -0.61 -0.39
N ILE A 208 13.51 -1.20 -0.21
CA ILE A 208 14.72 -0.78 -0.97
C ILE A 208 14.48 -0.93 -2.47
N VAL A 209 13.94 -2.05 -2.93
CA VAL A 209 13.63 -2.28 -4.35
C VAL A 209 12.61 -1.26 -4.87
N ALA A 210 11.56 -0.95 -4.10
CA ALA A 210 10.56 0.05 -4.46
C ALA A 210 11.20 1.44 -4.61
N PHE A 211 12.01 1.88 -3.64
CA PHE A 211 12.71 3.15 -3.72
C PHE A 211 13.68 3.21 -4.91
N LEU A 212 14.47 2.16 -5.13
CA LEU A 212 15.35 2.04 -6.28
C LEU A 212 14.58 2.11 -7.61
N SER A 213 13.40 1.47 -7.68
CA SER A 213 12.56 1.48 -8.88
C SER A 213 11.94 2.86 -9.15
N ILE A 214 11.49 3.56 -8.11
CA ILE A 214 10.97 4.93 -8.21
C ILE A 214 12.08 5.88 -8.65
N GLU A 215 13.26 5.75 -8.07
CA GLU A 215 14.42 6.57 -8.41
C GLU A 215 14.92 6.29 -9.83
N LEU A 216 14.94 5.02 -10.25
CA LEU A 216 15.24 4.62 -11.62
C LEU A 216 14.21 5.22 -12.59
N ALA A 217 12.92 5.11 -12.29
CA ALA A 217 11.86 5.70 -13.10
C ALA A 217 12.02 7.22 -13.19
N HIS A 218 12.35 7.89 -12.08
CA HIS A 218 12.63 9.31 -12.07
C HIS A 218 13.83 9.65 -12.96
N LEU A 219 14.95 8.93 -12.84
CA LEU A 219 16.14 9.12 -13.68
C LEU A 219 15.80 8.94 -15.15
N LEU A 220 15.06 7.89 -15.51
CA LEU A 220 14.63 7.65 -16.89
C LEU A 220 13.71 8.77 -17.41
N LEU A 221 12.78 9.26 -16.59
CA LEU A 221 11.90 10.37 -16.94
C LEU A 221 12.64 11.70 -17.11
N THR A 222 13.63 11.99 -16.26
CA THR A 222 14.39 13.25 -16.33
C THR A 222 15.48 13.23 -17.38
N SER A 223 16.05 12.06 -17.67
CA SER A 223 17.08 11.89 -18.70
C SER A 223 16.49 11.76 -20.11
N SER A 224 15.22 11.37 -20.22
CA SER A 224 14.51 11.41 -21.50
C SER A 224 14.33 12.86 -21.95
N GLN A 225 14.78 13.14 -23.17
CA GLN A 225 14.47 14.43 -23.80
C GLN A 225 12.97 14.53 -23.96
N SER A 226 12.42 15.56 -23.35
CA SER A 226 10.99 15.80 -23.37
C SER A 226 10.70 16.88 -24.41
N TYR A 227 9.85 16.55 -25.37
CA TYR A 227 9.42 17.48 -26.40
C TYR A 227 8.02 17.99 -26.06
N ASN A 228 7.83 19.29 -26.27
CA ASN A 228 6.53 19.92 -26.11
C ASN A 228 5.70 19.62 -27.36
N HIS A 229 4.78 18.67 -27.26
CA HIS A 229 3.80 18.43 -28.31
C HIS A 229 2.62 19.37 -28.11
N THR A 230 2.46 20.30 -29.05
CA THR A 230 1.34 21.24 -29.07
C THR A 230 0.21 20.66 -29.92
N LEU A 231 -0.82 20.16 -29.26
CA LEU A 231 -2.05 19.72 -29.92
C LEU A 231 -2.98 20.92 -30.07
N PHE A 232 -3.41 21.19 -31.30
CA PHE A 232 -4.37 22.25 -31.60
C PHE A 232 -5.74 21.62 -31.82
N PHE A 233 -6.76 22.14 -31.14
CA PHE A 233 -8.16 21.78 -31.37
C PHE A 233 -9.00 23.02 -31.70
N PRO A 234 -9.77 23.04 -32.80
CA PRO A 234 -9.77 22.06 -33.89
C PRO A 234 -8.39 21.97 -34.59
N PRO A 235 -8.05 20.83 -35.21
CA PRO A 235 -6.75 20.65 -35.87
C PRO A 235 -6.56 21.67 -36.98
N ALA A 236 -5.34 22.19 -37.11
CA ALA A 236 -5.00 23.18 -38.13
C ALA A 236 -4.94 22.50 -39.50
N GLY A 237 -6.08 22.48 -40.22
CA GLY A 237 -6.22 22.14 -41.64
C GLY A 237 -5.31 21.02 -42.15
N GLY A 238 -5.74 19.76 -42.05
CA GLY A 238 -5.08 18.65 -42.72
C GLY A 238 -5.28 18.65 -44.24
N SER A 239 -4.52 17.81 -44.95
CA SER A 239 -4.75 17.58 -46.38
C SER A 239 -6.21 17.18 -46.65
N THR A 240 -6.78 17.64 -47.76
CA THR A 240 -8.15 17.31 -48.16
C THR A 240 -8.33 15.79 -48.21
N GLY A 241 -9.20 15.26 -47.34
CA GLY A 241 -9.45 13.82 -47.20
C GLY A 241 -8.82 13.18 -45.96
N SER A 242 -8.03 13.91 -45.15
CA SER A 242 -7.53 13.41 -43.87
C SER A 242 -8.57 13.53 -42.75
N LEU A 243 -8.44 12.70 -41.70
CA LEU A 243 -9.30 12.79 -40.51
C LEU A 243 -9.24 14.19 -39.87
N ASP A 244 -8.10 14.86 -39.94
CA ASP A 244 -7.93 16.23 -39.42
C ASP A 244 -8.82 17.23 -40.16
N SER A 245 -8.98 17.07 -41.48
CA SER A 245 -9.87 17.94 -42.28
C SER A 245 -11.36 17.73 -41.92
N LEU A 246 -11.75 16.49 -41.62
CA LEU A 246 -13.11 16.14 -41.20
C LEU A 246 -13.40 16.68 -39.79
N VAL A 247 -12.51 16.43 -38.83
CA VAL A 247 -12.62 16.95 -37.45
C VAL A 247 -12.60 18.48 -37.47
N GLY A 248 -11.71 19.08 -38.27
CA GLY A 248 -11.66 20.54 -38.45
C GLY A 248 -12.96 21.11 -39.00
N GLY A 249 -13.62 20.43 -39.95
CA GLY A 249 -14.93 20.82 -40.48
C GLY A 249 -16.05 20.70 -39.44
N LEU A 250 -16.14 19.55 -38.76
CA LEU A 250 -17.17 19.27 -37.74
C LEU A 250 -17.11 20.21 -36.54
N PHE A 251 -15.90 20.62 -36.16
CA PHE A 251 -15.65 21.50 -35.01
C PHE A 251 -15.17 22.89 -35.42
N SER A 252 -15.51 23.33 -36.64
CA SER A 252 -15.16 24.67 -37.15
C SER A 252 -15.77 25.81 -36.31
N TRP A 253 -16.87 25.54 -35.61
CA TRP A 253 -17.52 26.45 -34.68
C TRP A 253 -16.88 26.51 -33.29
N ALA A 254 -16.00 25.55 -32.95
CA ALA A 254 -15.39 25.46 -31.63
C ALA A 254 -14.23 26.47 -31.47
N PRO A 255 -14.01 27.03 -30.27
CA PRO A 255 -12.87 27.91 -30.02
C PRO A 255 -11.54 27.15 -30.21
N LYS A 256 -10.52 27.86 -30.68
CA LYS A 256 -9.16 27.30 -30.82
C LYS A 256 -8.53 27.13 -29.44
N VAL A 257 -8.34 25.89 -29.03
CA VAL A 257 -7.65 25.51 -27.79
C VAL A 257 -6.31 24.87 -28.14
N GLN A 258 -5.24 25.36 -27.51
CA GLN A 258 -3.91 24.79 -27.63
C GLN A 258 -3.58 24.01 -26.35
N PHE A 259 -3.36 22.72 -26.49
CA PHE A 259 -2.90 21.85 -25.41
C PHE A 259 -1.43 21.53 -25.62
N THR A 260 -0.57 22.02 -24.73
CA THR A 260 0.85 21.69 -24.74
C THR A 260 1.10 20.53 -23.78
N ILE A 261 1.28 19.33 -24.32
CA ILE A 261 1.63 18.15 -23.53
C ILE A 261 3.10 17.86 -23.75
N ARG A 262 3.87 17.81 -22.65
CA ARG A 262 5.27 17.42 -22.69
C ARG A 262 5.34 15.90 -22.60
N VAL A 263 5.68 15.23 -23.69
CA VAL A 263 5.77 13.76 -23.77
C VAL A 263 7.24 13.37 -23.94
N PRO A 264 7.76 12.41 -23.17
CA PRO A 264 9.09 11.87 -23.40
C PRO A 264 9.14 11.10 -24.73
N GLU A 265 10.18 11.35 -25.54
CA GLU A 265 10.34 10.65 -26.82
C GLU A 265 11.05 9.30 -26.60
N TRP A 266 10.29 8.22 -26.62
CA TRP A 266 10.81 6.86 -26.41
C TRP A 266 11.57 6.29 -27.63
N ALA A 267 11.35 6.86 -28.82
CA ALA A 267 11.94 6.38 -30.07
C ALA A 267 13.48 6.50 -30.09
N ASN A 268 14.03 7.48 -29.38
CA ASN A 268 15.47 7.75 -29.35
C ASN A 268 16.23 7.01 -28.23
N TRP A 269 15.56 6.09 -27.53
CA TRP A 269 16.14 5.43 -26.36
C TRP A 269 17.30 4.49 -26.73
N SER A 270 17.29 3.90 -27.93
CA SER A 270 18.25 2.89 -28.37
C SER A 270 19.56 3.43 -28.92
N SER A 271 19.59 4.64 -29.50
CA SER A 271 20.73 5.06 -30.35
C SER A 271 21.56 6.25 -29.86
N THR A 272 21.06 7.06 -28.93
CA THR A 272 21.73 8.37 -28.67
C THR A 272 22.04 8.66 -27.20
N SER A 273 21.76 7.76 -26.28
CA SER A 273 21.29 8.26 -24.99
C SER A 273 22.37 8.37 -23.92
N GLN A 274 22.66 9.62 -23.56
CA GLN A 274 23.23 10.02 -22.26
C GLN A 274 22.54 9.31 -21.07
N VAL A 275 21.31 8.80 -21.28
CA VAL A 275 20.57 7.92 -20.37
C VAL A 275 21.38 6.71 -19.95
N TRP A 276 22.07 6.00 -20.87
CA TRP A 276 22.89 4.84 -20.49
C TRP A 276 24.09 5.26 -19.65
N GLY A 277 24.72 6.39 -19.97
CA GLY A 277 25.80 6.96 -19.16
C GLY A 277 25.33 7.31 -17.75
N ALA A 278 24.21 8.03 -17.64
CA ALA A 278 23.59 8.40 -16.37
C ALA A 278 23.14 7.17 -15.57
N LEU A 279 22.58 6.15 -16.24
CA LEU A 279 22.16 4.90 -15.62
C LEU A 279 23.36 4.10 -15.12
N SER A 280 24.39 3.93 -15.94
CA SER A 280 25.62 3.24 -15.53
C SER A 280 26.28 3.94 -14.36
N TRP A 281 26.36 5.28 -14.38
CA TRP A 281 26.87 6.06 -13.25
C TRP A 281 26.00 5.93 -12.01
N TRP A 282 24.68 5.94 -12.15
CA TRP A 282 23.76 5.73 -11.04
C TRP A 282 23.96 4.36 -10.39
N ILE A 283 24.03 3.29 -11.20
CA ILE A 283 24.28 1.92 -10.73
C ILE A 283 25.64 1.83 -10.04
N MET A 284 26.71 2.25 -10.72
CA MET A 284 28.08 2.08 -10.25
C MET A 284 28.46 3.02 -9.11
N GLY A 285 27.88 4.22 -9.06
CA GLY A 285 28.17 5.19 -8.01
C GLY A 285 27.33 4.99 -6.74
N THR A 286 26.10 4.52 -6.86
CA THR A 286 25.15 4.53 -5.73
C THR A 286 24.61 3.16 -5.33
N VAL A 287 24.44 2.24 -6.28
CA VAL A 287 23.83 0.92 -6.00
C VAL A 287 24.91 -0.10 -5.67
N VAL A 288 25.88 -0.28 -6.56
CA VAL A 288 26.93 -1.31 -6.43
C VAL A 288 27.79 -1.11 -5.18
N PRO A 289 28.29 0.10 -4.85
CA PRO A 289 29.13 0.27 -3.67
C PRO A 289 28.35 0.06 -2.36
N ALA A 290 27.09 0.51 -2.31
CA ALA A 290 26.21 0.26 -1.16
C ALA A 290 25.93 -1.25 -1.00
N LEU A 291 25.69 -1.96 -2.10
CA LEU A 291 25.43 -3.40 -2.10
C LEU A 291 26.68 -4.19 -1.68
N ALA A 292 27.85 -3.85 -2.23
CA ALA A 292 29.12 -4.43 -1.84
C ALA A 292 29.45 -4.18 -0.36
N GLY A 293 29.25 -2.95 0.13
CA GLY A 293 29.50 -2.66 1.55
C GLY A 293 28.52 -3.37 2.49
N SER A 294 27.25 -3.51 2.10
CA SER A 294 26.24 -4.22 2.89
C SER A 294 26.41 -5.73 2.95
N SER A 295 27.16 -6.33 2.02
CA SER A 295 27.50 -7.75 2.09
C SER A 295 28.72 -8.01 2.98
N LEU A 296 29.60 -7.02 3.13
CA LEU A 296 30.79 -7.07 3.99
C LEU A 296 30.46 -6.81 5.46
N ILE A 297 29.54 -5.88 5.73
CA ILE A 297 29.16 -5.48 7.08
C ILE A 297 27.83 -6.17 7.42
N GLN A 298 27.92 -7.26 8.18
CA GLN A 298 26.73 -7.92 8.73
C GLN A 298 26.53 -7.42 10.17
N MET A 299 25.47 -6.63 10.39
CA MET A 299 25.02 -6.35 11.76
C MET A 299 24.26 -7.57 12.25
N THR A 300 24.97 -8.48 12.93
CA THR A 300 24.35 -9.63 13.56
C THR A 300 23.50 -9.16 14.74
N HIS A 301 22.20 -9.02 14.53
CA HIS A 301 21.28 -8.86 15.64
C HIS A 301 21.29 -10.14 16.47
N PRO A 302 21.59 -10.09 17.79
CA PRO A 302 21.55 -11.27 18.63
C PRO A 302 20.11 -11.79 18.61
N ALA A 303 19.90 -12.94 17.96
CA ALA A 303 18.61 -13.58 17.92
C ALA A 303 18.15 -13.83 19.37
N LYS A 304 17.07 -13.17 19.82
CA LYS A 304 16.44 -13.50 21.09
C LYS A 304 15.91 -14.93 20.97
N HIS A 305 16.69 -15.89 21.47
CA HIS A 305 16.34 -17.29 21.54
C HIS A 305 15.12 -17.49 22.45
N LYS A 306 13.92 -17.38 21.90
CA LYS A 306 12.67 -17.83 22.53
C LYS A 306 12.11 -18.99 21.72
N GLY A 307 12.64 -20.18 21.94
CA GLY A 307 12.04 -21.43 21.46
C GLY A 307 13.04 -22.46 20.97
N VAL A 308 12.72 -23.72 21.23
CA VAL A 308 13.45 -24.92 20.79
C VAL A 308 13.48 -24.95 19.26
N THR A 309 14.52 -24.40 18.67
CA THR A 309 14.76 -24.41 17.23
C THR A 309 15.08 -25.82 16.79
N THR A 310 14.17 -26.44 16.03
CA THR A 310 14.42 -27.73 15.38
C THR A 310 15.62 -27.61 14.44
N ARG A 311 16.49 -28.63 14.45
CA ARG A 311 17.78 -28.75 13.73
C ARG A 311 17.72 -28.42 12.22
N HIS A 312 16.53 -28.38 11.61
CA HIS A 312 16.33 -28.08 10.19
C HIS A 312 16.21 -26.58 9.85
N GLN A 313 15.98 -25.69 10.82
CA GLN A 313 15.99 -24.24 10.57
C GLN A 313 17.42 -23.64 10.51
N ALA A 314 18.44 -24.37 10.96
CA ALA A 314 19.83 -23.89 10.98
C ALA A 314 20.47 -23.75 9.58
N ALA A 315 19.83 -24.26 8.53
CA ALA A 315 20.38 -24.24 7.16
C ALA A 315 19.82 -23.13 6.25
N GLN A 316 18.83 -22.34 6.70
CA GLN A 316 17.99 -21.56 5.78
C GLN A 316 18.20 -20.03 5.75
N HIS A 317 19.12 -19.42 6.51
CA HIS A 317 19.36 -17.98 6.39
C HIS A 317 20.84 -17.62 6.35
N LYS A 318 21.47 -17.83 5.18
CA LYS A 318 22.53 -16.92 4.73
C LYS A 318 21.85 -15.75 4.02
N GLN A 319 21.28 -14.84 4.79
CA GLN A 319 20.85 -13.55 4.26
C GLN A 319 22.15 -12.75 4.01
N THR A 320 22.60 -12.70 2.76
CA THR A 320 23.91 -12.15 2.38
C THR A 320 23.95 -10.61 2.40
N PHE A 321 22.82 -9.97 2.67
CA PHE A 321 22.63 -8.53 2.49
C PHE A 321 21.83 -7.96 3.67
N ASP A 322 22.43 -7.02 4.39
CA ASP A 322 21.74 -6.26 5.42
C ASP A 322 21.08 -4.99 4.83
N PRO A 323 19.74 -4.90 4.81
CA PRO A 323 19.03 -3.77 4.22
C PRO A 323 19.30 -2.44 4.94
N LEU A 324 19.58 -2.44 6.25
CA LEU A 324 19.86 -1.22 6.99
C LEU A 324 21.22 -0.65 6.59
N VAL A 325 22.24 -1.51 6.57
CA VAL A 325 23.59 -1.13 6.17
C VAL A 325 23.60 -0.60 4.75
N PHE A 326 22.87 -1.24 3.82
CA PHE A 326 22.72 -0.73 2.46
C PHE A 326 22.14 0.68 2.42
N ALA A 327 21.02 0.90 3.14
CA ALA A 327 20.35 2.19 3.13
C ALA A 327 21.24 3.30 3.73
N LEU A 328 21.96 3.00 4.81
CA LEU A 328 22.92 3.92 5.43
C LEU A 328 24.11 4.22 4.50
N LEU A 329 24.73 3.20 3.92
CA LEU A 329 25.84 3.38 2.99
C LEU A 329 25.42 4.19 1.77
N ARG A 330 24.25 3.89 1.19
CA ARG A 330 23.69 4.66 0.07
C ARG A 330 23.45 6.12 0.46
N PHE A 331 22.90 6.38 1.65
CA PHE A 331 22.70 7.73 2.15
C PHE A 331 24.04 8.48 2.28
N PHE A 332 25.06 7.86 2.89
CA PHE A 332 26.38 8.49 3.00
C PHE A 332 27.04 8.76 1.64
N LEU A 333 26.90 7.83 0.68
CA LEU A 333 27.40 8.01 -0.68
C LEU A 333 26.74 9.19 -1.40
N LEU A 334 25.45 9.44 -1.15
CA LEU A 334 24.71 10.57 -1.73
C LEU A 334 24.90 11.87 -0.96
N LEU A 335 25.29 11.80 0.31
CA LEU A 335 25.62 12.96 1.13
C LEU A 335 27.03 13.47 0.84
N TRP A 336 27.96 12.58 0.51
CA TRP A 336 29.36 12.90 0.22
C TRP A 336 29.58 14.06 -0.76
N PRO A 337 28.92 14.11 -1.94
CA PRO A 337 29.10 15.18 -2.92
C PRO A 337 28.44 16.51 -2.52
N LEU A 338 27.58 16.50 -1.50
CA LEU A 338 27.06 17.74 -0.90
C LEU A 338 28.08 18.36 0.07
N THR A 339 29.16 17.65 0.39
CA THR A 339 30.25 18.17 1.21
C THR A 339 31.33 18.80 0.34
N THR A 340 32.03 19.81 0.87
CA THR A 340 33.16 20.47 0.19
C THR A 340 34.36 19.56 -0.05
N ALA A 341 34.35 18.33 0.49
CA ALA A 341 35.42 17.36 0.38
C ALA A 341 35.33 16.48 -0.88
N ALA A 342 34.22 16.54 -1.63
CA ALA A 342 34.04 15.67 -2.77
C ALA A 342 34.83 16.14 -4.01
N PRO A 343 35.44 15.21 -4.76
CA PRO A 343 36.02 15.52 -6.06
C PRO A 343 34.97 16.12 -7.01
N THR A 344 35.32 17.18 -7.73
CA THR A 344 34.42 17.86 -8.69
C THR A 344 33.85 16.90 -9.73
N ALA A 345 34.65 15.94 -10.21
CA ALA A 345 34.18 14.92 -11.15
C ALA A 345 33.03 14.04 -10.60
N MET A 346 32.99 13.81 -9.28
CA MET A 346 31.91 13.06 -8.63
C MET A 346 30.64 13.92 -8.52
N VAL A 347 30.80 15.21 -8.21
CA VAL A 347 29.69 16.17 -8.16
C VAL A 347 29.06 16.28 -9.56
N ASP A 348 29.86 16.54 -10.58
CA ASP A 348 29.40 16.64 -11.98
C ASP A 348 28.68 15.37 -12.42
N ALA A 349 29.27 14.19 -12.16
CA ALA A 349 28.67 12.91 -12.53
C ALA A 349 27.31 12.67 -11.85
N LEU A 350 27.15 13.12 -10.59
CA LEU A 350 25.90 12.98 -9.87
C LEU A 350 24.88 14.06 -10.25
N GLU A 351 25.29 15.26 -10.59
CA GLU A 351 24.41 16.28 -11.16
C GLU A 351 23.82 15.85 -12.50
N MET A 352 24.58 15.10 -13.34
CA MET A 352 24.05 14.51 -14.57
C MET A 352 22.89 13.53 -14.35
N THR A 353 22.78 12.96 -13.15
CA THR A 353 21.70 12.02 -12.80
C THR A 353 20.46 12.70 -12.20
N GLY A 354 20.47 14.03 -12.06
CA GLY A 354 19.34 14.83 -11.57
C GLY A 354 19.65 15.60 -10.28
N ASN A 355 18.60 16.02 -9.57
CA ASN A 355 18.73 16.82 -8.35
C ASN A 355 19.32 15.99 -7.19
N LEU A 356 20.62 16.17 -6.93
CA LEU A 356 21.36 15.47 -5.88
C LEU A 356 20.73 15.64 -4.48
N GLN A 357 20.26 16.85 -4.15
CA GLN A 357 19.66 17.13 -2.84
C GLN A 357 18.39 16.31 -2.61
N GLY A 358 17.53 16.23 -3.64
CA GLY A 358 16.30 15.43 -3.59
C GLY A 358 16.59 13.94 -3.42
N ARG A 359 17.64 13.43 -4.09
CA ARG A 359 18.07 12.02 -4.00
C ARG A 359 18.67 11.70 -2.63
N ALA A 360 19.49 12.59 -2.08
CA ALA A 360 20.05 12.44 -0.73
C ALA A 360 18.93 12.42 0.33
N LEU A 361 17.92 13.29 0.20
CA LEU A 361 16.74 13.29 1.07
C LEU A 361 15.95 11.98 0.95
N ALA A 362 15.68 11.52 -0.27
CA ALA A 362 14.99 10.25 -0.50
C ALA A 362 15.75 9.05 0.11
N ALA A 363 17.08 9.03 0.00
CA ALA A 363 17.91 8.01 0.62
C ALA A 363 17.92 8.10 2.16
N GLY A 364 17.92 9.30 2.72
CA GLY A 364 17.79 9.51 4.16
C GLY A 364 16.43 9.03 4.70
N LEU A 365 15.36 9.33 3.97
CA LEU A 365 14.01 8.84 4.29
C LEU A 365 13.94 7.31 4.20
N MET A 366 14.54 6.71 3.17
CA MET A 366 14.65 5.25 3.03
C MET A 366 15.38 4.63 4.24
N ALA A 367 16.54 5.19 4.62
CA ALA A 367 17.30 4.72 5.78
C ALA A 367 16.49 4.84 7.08
N GLY A 368 15.78 5.95 7.26
CA GLY A 368 14.89 6.17 8.41
C GLY A 368 13.73 5.16 8.46
N LEU A 369 13.09 4.86 7.33
CA LEU A 369 12.01 3.87 7.26
C LEU A 369 12.52 2.45 7.56
N VAL A 370 13.65 2.05 6.96
CA VAL A 370 14.25 0.73 7.20
C VAL A 370 14.68 0.60 8.66
N ALA A 371 15.30 1.63 9.24
CA ALA A 371 15.66 1.65 10.65
C ALA A 371 14.43 1.55 11.57
N GLY A 372 13.41 2.39 11.33
CA GLY A 372 12.16 2.38 12.10
C GLY A 372 11.46 1.01 12.06
N GLN A 373 11.50 0.34 10.92
CA GLN A 373 10.96 -1.00 10.77
C GLN A 373 11.77 -2.04 11.55
N GLN A 374 13.10 -1.99 11.50
CA GLN A 374 13.93 -2.89 12.31
C GLN A 374 13.68 -2.70 13.80
N PHE A 375 13.59 -1.44 14.26
CA PHE A 375 13.29 -1.14 15.66
C PHE A 375 11.90 -1.65 16.08
N SER A 376 10.87 -1.41 15.26
CA SER A 376 9.51 -1.90 15.51
C SER A 376 9.41 -3.43 15.59
N ASN A 377 10.29 -4.17 14.91
CA ASN A 377 10.31 -5.63 14.97
C ASN A 377 11.07 -6.16 16.19
N SER A 378 11.86 -5.30 16.86
CA SER A 378 12.68 -5.68 18.02
C SER A 378 12.00 -5.40 19.38
N SER A 379 11.02 -4.49 19.39
CA SER A 379 10.11 -4.23 20.51
C SER A 379 9.04 -5.32 20.59
#